data_AF-A0A9W6FX38-F1
#
_entry.id   AF-A0A9W6FX38-F1
#
_cell.length_a   1.000
_cell.length_b   1.000
_cell.length_c   1.000
_cell.angle_alpha   90.00
_cell.angle_beta   90.00
_cell.angle_gamma   90.00
#
_symmetry.space_group_name_H-M   'P 1'
#
loop_
_entity.id
_entity.type
_entity.pdbx_description
1 polymer ?
#
loop_
_entity_poly.entity_id
_entity_poly.type
_entity_poly.pdbx_seq_one_letter_code
_entity_poly.pdbx_strand_id
1 'polypeptide(L)'
;MFKLKSCNFCDDVFSELADICFMDAWLPEYAEESAGTSLVITRSALAERIIREAGIKNGKCDLQEIPVEKVIESQSFVVITKREMLQHRLWVESKKGRIIPQKRVTPKKPHPLDWLHILNAEAIRSRSFMALSKQRASRDVGLAVFLKQMRKDLYLRKWLYRFNRENFKAGIKRRIDNVRKRIRPLLKP
;
A
#
# COMPACT_ATOMS: atom_id res chain seq x y z
N MET A 1 -3.15 -4.18 -8.70
CA MET A 1 -3.21 -4.66 -10.10
C MET A 1 -1.77 -4.69 -10.64
N PHE A 2 -1.40 -5.57 -11.56
CA PHE A 2 -0.03 -5.66 -12.12
C PHE A 2 1.14 -5.92 -11.15
N LYS A 3 0.87 -6.34 -9.92
CA LYS A 3 1.92 -6.68 -8.96
C LYS A 3 2.56 -8.01 -9.35
N LEU A 4 3.88 -8.15 -9.20
CA LEU A 4 4.54 -9.45 -9.31
C LEU A 4 4.09 -10.36 -8.16
N LYS A 5 3.96 -11.68 -8.43
CA LYS A 5 3.52 -12.63 -7.41
C LYS A 5 4.52 -12.71 -6.24
N SER A 6 5.82 -12.61 -6.51
CA SER A 6 6.88 -12.60 -5.49
C SER A 6 6.70 -11.50 -4.44
N CYS A 7 6.24 -10.32 -4.86
CA CYS A 7 6.00 -9.18 -3.96
C CYS A 7 4.88 -9.43 -2.94
N ASN A 8 4.09 -10.51 -3.06
CA ASN A 8 3.12 -10.91 -2.04
C ASN A 8 3.77 -11.67 -0.86
N PHE A 9 5.02 -12.11 -1.01
CA PHE A 9 5.76 -12.91 -0.02
C PHE A 9 7.02 -12.19 0.50
N CYS A 10 7.26 -10.95 0.09
CA CYS A 10 8.32 -10.12 0.64
C CYS A 10 7.85 -9.51 1.98
N ASP A 11 8.59 -9.78 3.05
CA ASP A 11 8.37 -9.31 4.41
C ASP A 11 9.25 -8.12 4.82
N ASP A 12 10.21 -7.72 3.97
CA ASP A 12 11.03 -6.53 4.18
C ASP A 12 10.26 -5.27 3.75
N VAL A 13 10.15 -4.31 4.67
CA VAL A 13 9.48 -3.01 4.49
C VAL A 13 10.51 -1.88 4.35
N PHE A 14 11.61 -1.96 5.11
CA PHE A 14 12.50 -0.84 5.38
C PHE A 14 13.91 -1.05 4.80
N SER A 15 14.04 -1.96 3.83
CA SER A 15 15.31 -2.31 3.20
C SER A 15 16.36 -2.61 4.26
N GLU A 16 16.07 -3.59 5.12
CA GLU A 16 16.72 -3.75 6.44
C GLU A 16 18.23 -3.99 6.35
N LEU A 17 18.72 -4.48 5.21
CA LEU A 17 20.14 -4.74 4.94
C LEU A 17 20.86 -3.59 4.21
N ALA A 18 20.15 -2.52 3.85
CA ALA A 18 20.77 -1.36 3.20
C ALA A 18 21.44 -0.45 4.25
N ASP A 19 22.59 0.12 3.88
CA ASP A 19 23.29 1.16 4.64
C ASP A 19 22.41 2.38 4.93
N ILE A 20 21.54 2.72 3.97
CA ILE A 20 20.59 3.82 4.04
C ILE A 20 19.29 3.45 3.34
N CYS A 21 18.16 3.85 3.90
CA CYS A 21 16.84 3.65 3.32
C CYS A 21 16.08 4.99 3.29
N PHE A 22 15.46 5.29 2.15
CA PHE A 22 14.58 6.44 1.97
C PHE A 22 13.16 5.98 1.71
N MET A 23 12.17 6.76 2.15
CA MET A 23 10.75 6.47 1.95
C MET A 23 9.94 7.76 1.97
N ASP A 24 8.79 7.78 1.27
CA ASP A 24 7.89 8.92 1.31
C ASP A 24 7.25 9.07 2.70
N ALA A 25 7.16 10.31 3.19
CA ALA A 25 6.58 10.62 4.49
C ALA A 25 5.05 10.75 4.41
N TRP A 26 4.33 9.63 4.48
CA TRP A 26 2.87 9.58 4.52
C TRP A 26 2.28 9.99 5.88
N LEU A 27 2.59 11.20 6.36
CA LEU A 27 2.06 11.76 7.59
C LEU A 27 1.32 13.08 7.32
N PRO A 28 0.23 13.39 8.05
CA PRO A 28 -0.57 14.59 7.81
C PRO A 28 0.23 15.90 7.84
N GLU A 29 1.23 16.00 8.72
CA GLU A 29 2.11 17.17 8.86
C GLU A 29 2.97 17.46 7.61
N TYR A 30 3.16 16.48 6.73
CA TYR A 30 3.94 16.63 5.48
C TYR A 30 3.05 16.65 4.23
N ALA A 31 1.72 16.56 4.38
CA ALA A 31 0.81 16.37 3.24
C ALA A 31 0.68 17.60 2.33
N GLU A 32 0.91 18.80 2.88
CA GLU A 32 0.80 20.07 2.14
C GLU A 32 2.15 20.50 1.52
N GLU A 33 3.25 19.79 1.78
CA GLU A 33 4.55 20.10 1.21
C GLU A 33 4.63 19.60 -0.24
N SER A 34 4.53 20.54 -1.18
CA SER A 34 4.51 20.28 -2.62
C SER A 34 5.81 19.68 -3.17
N ALA A 35 6.96 19.99 -2.56
CA ALA A 35 8.25 19.41 -2.94
C ALA A 35 8.38 17.95 -2.49
N GLY A 36 7.52 17.51 -1.56
CA GLY A 36 7.57 16.23 -0.91
C GLY A 36 8.54 16.20 0.27
N THR A 37 8.33 15.23 1.16
CA THR A 37 9.20 14.97 2.30
C THR A 37 9.54 13.48 2.33
N SER A 38 10.83 13.18 2.53
CA SER A 38 11.30 11.80 2.68
C SER A 38 11.69 11.53 4.13
N LEU A 39 11.35 10.35 4.62
CA LEU A 39 11.95 9.79 5.83
C LEU A 39 13.22 9.05 5.43
N VAL A 40 14.24 9.11 6.29
CA VAL A 40 15.51 8.44 6.07
C VAL A 40 15.89 7.62 7.30
N ILE A 41 16.44 6.42 7.06
CA ILE A 41 17.04 5.57 8.07
C ILE A 41 18.48 5.29 7.63
N THR A 42 19.45 5.75 8.40
CA THR A 42 20.87 5.38 8.27
C THR A 42 21.18 4.22 9.20
N ARG A 43 22.02 3.27 8.74
CA ARG A 43 22.40 2.08 9.52
C ARG A 43 23.90 1.95 9.67
N SER A 44 24.66 2.27 8.63
CA SER A 44 26.13 2.25 8.71
C SER A 44 26.70 3.61 9.06
N ALA A 45 27.86 3.58 9.72
CA ALA A 45 28.61 4.78 10.07
C ALA A 45 28.99 5.60 8.83
N LEU A 46 29.22 4.94 7.69
CA LEU A 46 29.51 5.62 6.43
C LEU A 46 28.31 6.44 5.94
N ALA A 47 27.12 5.84 5.92
CA ALA A 47 25.90 6.54 5.50
C ALA A 47 25.57 7.72 6.41
N GLU A 48 25.66 7.52 7.73
CA GLU A 48 25.45 8.58 8.72
C GLU A 48 26.42 9.74 8.52
N ARG A 49 27.71 9.43 8.29
CA ARG A 49 28.73 10.44 8.02
C ARG A 49 28.44 11.22 6.74
N ILE A 50 28.04 10.54 5.66
CA ILE A 50 27.69 11.21 4.39
C ILE A 50 26.53 12.19 4.60
N ILE A 51 25.45 11.76 5.28
CA ILE A 51 24.29 12.61 5.54
C ILE A 51 24.67 13.81 6.39
N ARG A 52 25.41 13.62 7.48
CA ARG A 52 25.78 14.73 8.37
C ARG A 52 26.81 15.68 7.76
N GLU A 53 27.86 15.15 7.14
CA GLU A 53 28.98 15.96 6.66
C GLU A 53 28.75 16.50 5.26
N ALA A 54 28.46 15.64 4.29
CA ALA A 54 28.28 16.07 2.91
C ALA A 54 26.88 16.64 2.64
N GLY A 55 25.88 16.19 3.40
CA GLY A 55 24.50 16.65 3.32
C GLY A 55 24.23 17.92 4.13
N ILE A 56 24.13 17.77 5.45
CA ILE A 56 23.68 18.84 6.37
C ILE A 56 24.71 19.98 6.45
N LYS A 57 25.99 19.69 6.78
CA LYS A 57 27.00 20.76 6.95
C LYS A 57 27.24 21.59 5.68
N ASN A 58 27.07 20.99 4.51
CA ASN A 58 27.23 21.68 3.22
C ASN A 58 25.92 22.28 2.67
N GLY A 59 24.84 22.29 3.46
CA GLY A 59 23.55 22.88 3.08
C GLY A 59 22.87 22.19 1.90
N LYS A 60 23.13 20.89 1.67
CA LYS A 60 22.53 20.11 0.56
C LYS A 60 21.20 19.48 0.94
N CYS A 61 20.95 19.26 2.23
CA CYS A 61 19.69 18.74 2.75
C CYS A 61 19.43 19.28 4.16
N ASP A 62 18.15 19.46 4.48
CA ASP A 62 17.67 19.73 5.83
C ASP A 62 17.02 18.47 6.41
N LEU A 63 17.40 18.10 7.63
CA LEU A 63 16.91 16.90 8.29
C LEU A 63 16.42 17.26 9.69
N GLN A 64 15.27 16.71 10.04
CA GLN A 64 14.71 16.77 11.38
C GLN A 64 14.59 15.35 11.93
N GLU A 65 14.95 15.18 13.20
CA GLU A 65 14.73 13.90 13.88
C GLU A 65 13.23 13.64 14.04
N ILE A 66 12.83 12.39 13.85
CA ILE A 66 11.45 11.96 13.98
C ILE A 66 11.38 10.68 14.81
N PRO A 67 10.38 10.53 15.71
CA PRO A 67 10.20 9.31 16.47
C PRO A 67 9.94 8.09 15.58
N VAL A 68 10.42 6.92 16.00
CA VAL A 68 10.25 5.65 15.27
C VAL A 68 8.77 5.32 15.08
N GLU A 69 7.92 5.67 16.04
CA GLU A 69 6.48 5.45 16.01
C GLU A 69 5.84 6.16 14.83
N LYS A 70 6.30 7.38 14.51
CA LYS A 70 5.81 8.16 13.37
C LYS A 70 6.28 7.57 12.04
N VAL A 71 7.48 6.99 12.00
CA VAL A 71 7.95 6.22 10.83
C VAL A 71 7.07 4.99 10.60
N ILE A 72 6.72 4.27 11.66
CA ILE A 72 5.81 3.11 11.59
C ILE A 72 4.40 3.54 11.18
N GLU A 73 3.88 4.64 11.74
CA GLU A 73 2.58 5.22 11.37
C GLU A 73 2.52 5.54 9.88
N SER A 74 3.54 6.25 9.39
CA SER A 74 3.72 6.63 7.98
C SER A 74 3.66 5.40 7.06
N GLN A 75 4.33 4.31 7.43
CA GLN A 75 4.42 3.09 6.61
C GLN A 75 3.41 1.99 7.01
N SER A 76 2.42 2.33 7.84
CA SER A 76 1.52 1.37 8.51
C SER A 76 0.83 0.40 7.54
N PHE A 77 0.32 0.89 6.42
CA PHE A 77 -0.34 0.04 5.41
C PHE A 77 0.58 -1.04 4.85
N VAL A 78 1.85 -0.69 4.59
CA VAL A 78 2.84 -1.59 4.03
C VAL A 78 3.30 -2.59 5.11
N VAL A 79 3.48 -2.14 6.35
CA VAL A 79 3.79 -2.99 7.51
C VAL A 79 2.70 -4.05 7.71
N ILE A 80 1.43 -3.66 7.82
CA ILE A 80 0.29 -4.57 7.96
C ILE A 80 0.26 -5.57 6.79
N THR A 81 0.46 -5.06 5.57
CA THR A 81 0.44 -5.92 4.38
C THR A 81 1.55 -6.96 4.38
N LYS A 82 2.77 -6.59 4.77
CA LYS A 82 3.97 -7.43 4.71
C LYS A 82 4.21 -8.27 5.97
N ARG A 83 3.54 -7.97 7.09
CA ARG A 83 3.62 -8.75 8.33
C ARG A 83 2.34 -9.55 8.57
N GLU A 84 1.21 -8.89 8.79
CA GLU A 84 -0.05 -9.54 9.19
C GLU A 84 -0.67 -10.29 8.01
N MET A 85 -0.96 -9.59 6.92
CA MET A 85 -1.63 -10.19 5.76
C MET A 85 -0.75 -11.23 5.05
N LEU A 86 0.57 -11.20 5.29
CA LEU A 86 1.50 -12.21 4.77
C LEU A 86 1.20 -13.59 5.34
N GLN A 87 0.90 -13.69 6.64
CA GLN A 87 0.56 -14.97 7.30
C GLN A 87 -0.56 -15.69 6.58
N HIS A 88 -1.59 -14.94 6.17
CA HIS A 88 -2.74 -15.48 5.47
C HIS A 88 -2.42 -15.91 4.04
N ARG A 89 -1.59 -15.16 3.32
CA ARG A 89 -1.16 -15.54 1.97
C ARG A 89 -0.30 -16.80 1.98
N LEU A 90 0.60 -16.93 2.97
CA LEU A 90 1.40 -18.14 3.16
C LEU A 90 0.49 -19.35 3.45
N TRP A 91 -0.51 -19.20 4.31
CA TRP A 91 -1.47 -20.26 4.61
C TRP A 91 -2.25 -20.70 3.36
N VAL A 92 -2.75 -19.73 2.57
CA VAL A 92 -3.50 -20.02 1.33
C VAL A 92 -2.64 -20.78 0.32
N GLU A 93 -1.38 -20.40 0.12
CA GLU A 93 -0.50 -21.12 -0.82
C GLU A 93 -0.06 -22.49 -0.30
N SER A 94 0.17 -22.62 1.01
CA SER A 94 0.46 -23.91 1.65
C SER A 94 -0.70 -24.89 1.46
N LYS A 95 -1.95 -24.45 1.61
CA LYS A 95 -3.14 -25.29 1.36
C LYS A 95 -3.33 -25.67 -0.11
N LYS A 96 -2.66 -25.00 -1.04
CA LYS A 96 -2.61 -25.39 -2.47
C LYS A 96 -1.47 -26.37 -2.78
N GLY A 97 -0.75 -26.87 -1.77
CA GLY A 97 0.39 -27.77 -1.95
C GLY A 97 1.62 -27.10 -2.56
N ARG A 98 1.71 -25.76 -2.52
CA ARG A 98 2.86 -25.02 -3.06
C ARG A 98 3.95 -24.88 -2.00
N ILE A 99 5.20 -24.89 -2.44
CA ILE A 99 6.34 -24.51 -1.62
C ILE A 99 6.20 -23.04 -1.25
N ILE A 100 6.27 -22.73 0.04
CA ILE A 100 6.23 -21.37 0.57
C ILE A 100 7.60 -20.98 1.11
N PRO A 101 8.01 -19.70 0.98
CA PRO A 101 9.27 -19.26 1.57
C PRO A 101 9.16 -19.22 3.10
N GLN A 102 10.26 -19.49 3.78
CA GLN A 102 10.37 -19.21 5.21
C GLN A 102 10.34 -17.69 5.44
N LYS A 103 9.51 -17.27 6.39
CA LYS A 103 9.26 -15.86 6.72
C LYS A 103 9.25 -15.68 8.23
N ARG A 104 9.40 -14.45 8.69
CA ARG A 104 9.36 -14.10 10.13
C ARG A 104 8.00 -14.31 10.79
N VAL A 105 6.99 -14.61 9.98
CA VAL A 105 5.61 -14.79 10.41
C VAL A 105 5.12 -16.19 10.09
N THR A 106 4.33 -16.75 10.99
CA THR A 106 3.82 -18.12 10.86
C THR A 106 2.53 -18.13 10.02
N PRO A 107 2.36 -19.07 9.07
CA PRO A 107 1.13 -19.20 8.31
C PRO A 107 -0.10 -19.35 9.21
N LYS A 108 -1.12 -18.50 9.00
CA LYS A 108 -2.35 -18.48 9.82
C LYS A 108 -3.58 -18.49 8.93
N LYS A 109 -4.57 -19.33 9.27
CA LYS A 109 -5.84 -19.39 8.55
C LYS A 109 -6.53 -18.02 8.58
N PRO A 110 -6.87 -17.42 7.42
CA PRO A 110 -7.59 -16.16 7.37
C PRO A 110 -9.05 -16.32 7.80
N HIS A 111 -9.64 -15.22 8.26
CA HIS A 111 -11.09 -15.09 8.34
C HIS A 111 -11.70 -15.19 6.92
N PRO A 112 -12.94 -15.69 6.73
CA PRO A 112 -13.54 -15.86 5.40
C PRO A 112 -13.51 -14.61 4.51
N LEU A 113 -13.70 -13.42 5.10
CA LEU A 113 -13.60 -12.16 4.35
C LEU A 113 -12.18 -11.87 3.87
N ASP A 114 -11.16 -12.03 4.72
CA ASP A 114 -9.76 -11.85 4.34
C ASP A 114 -9.33 -12.86 3.29
N TRP A 115 -9.84 -14.10 3.40
CA TRP A 115 -9.62 -15.12 2.39
C TRP A 115 -10.17 -14.68 1.04
N LEU A 116 -11.41 -14.17 1.00
CA LEU A 116 -12.01 -13.65 -0.22
C LEU A 116 -11.26 -12.43 -0.76
N HIS A 117 -10.76 -11.54 0.10
CA HIS A 117 -9.89 -10.42 -0.28
C HIS A 117 -8.58 -10.90 -0.94
N ILE A 118 -7.95 -11.95 -0.39
CA ILE A 118 -6.72 -12.54 -0.92
C ILE A 118 -6.97 -13.17 -2.28
N LEU A 119 -8.05 -13.97 -2.41
CA LEU A 119 -8.41 -14.60 -3.69
C LEU A 119 -8.73 -13.57 -4.76
N ASN A 120 -9.52 -12.54 -4.44
CA ASN A 120 -9.84 -11.46 -5.36
C ASN A 120 -8.60 -10.64 -5.73
N ALA A 121 -7.68 -10.36 -4.79
CA ALA A 121 -6.43 -9.67 -5.08
C ALA A 121 -5.56 -10.46 -6.07
N GLU A 122 -5.45 -11.78 -5.89
CA GLU A 122 -4.70 -12.65 -6.80
C GLU A 122 -5.36 -12.75 -8.18
N ALA A 123 -6.69 -12.83 -8.23
CA ALA A 123 -7.44 -12.80 -9.49
C ALA A 123 -7.20 -11.49 -10.26
N ILE A 124 -7.32 -10.33 -9.58
CA ILE A 124 -7.02 -9.01 -10.18
C ILE A 124 -5.58 -8.95 -10.67
N ARG A 125 -4.62 -9.43 -9.88
CA ARG A 125 -3.20 -9.41 -10.21
C ARG A 125 -2.93 -10.22 -11.49
N SER A 126 -3.39 -11.47 -11.53
CA SER A 126 -3.15 -12.35 -12.67
C SER A 126 -3.93 -11.91 -13.91
N ARG A 127 -5.21 -11.57 -13.75
CA ARG A 127 -6.07 -11.18 -14.86
C ARG A 127 -5.64 -9.87 -15.48
N SER A 128 -5.09 -8.91 -14.72
CA SER A 128 -4.67 -7.64 -15.29
C SER A 128 -3.58 -7.78 -16.34
N PHE A 129 -2.60 -8.66 -16.14
CA PHE A 129 -1.57 -8.91 -17.15
C PHE A 129 -2.17 -9.50 -18.43
N MET A 130 -3.03 -10.52 -18.29
CA MET A 130 -3.73 -11.12 -19.44
C MET A 130 -4.64 -10.13 -20.16
N ALA A 131 -5.39 -9.31 -19.41
CA ALA A 131 -6.29 -8.32 -19.95
C ALA A 131 -5.53 -7.24 -20.72
N LEU A 132 -4.38 -6.79 -20.21
CA LEU A 132 -3.55 -5.80 -20.89
C LEU A 132 -2.91 -6.38 -22.15
N SER A 133 -2.46 -7.62 -22.11
CA SER A 133 -1.95 -8.32 -23.30
C SER A 133 -3.03 -8.42 -24.37
N LYS A 134 -4.28 -8.74 -24.00
CA LYS A 134 -5.41 -8.80 -24.92
C LYS A 134 -5.77 -7.43 -25.50
N GLN A 135 -5.77 -6.37 -24.69
CA GLN A 135 -5.99 -4.99 -25.16
C GLN A 135 -4.93 -4.60 -26.21
N ARG A 136 -3.65 -4.90 -25.95
CA ARG A 136 -2.57 -4.62 -26.91
C ARG A 136 -2.73 -5.40 -28.21
N ALA A 137 -3.22 -6.64 -28.14
CA ALA A 137 -3.45 -7.48 -29.31
C ALA A 137 -4.69 -7.08 -30.12
N SER A 138 -5.72 -6.46 -29.51
CA SER A 138 -6.97 -6.16 -30.21
C SER A 138 -6.87 -4.98 -31.18
N ARG A 139 -5.80 -4.19 -31.13
CA ARG A 139 -5.61 -2.94 -31.89
C ARG A 139 -6.70 -1.87 -31.63
N ASP A 140 -7.59 -2.09 -30.67
CA ASP A 140 -8.54 -1.08 -30.23
C ASP A 140 -7.82 0.03 -29.48
N VAL A 141 -8.25 1.27 -29.74
CA VAL A 141 -7.77 2.44 -29.00
C VAL A 141 -8.38 2.45 -27.58
N GLY A 142 -7.57 2.83 -26.60
CA GLY A 142 -8.02 2.96 -25.20
C GLY A 142 -7.98 1.65 -24.40
N LEU A 143 -8.95 1.46 -23.51
CA LEU A 143 -8.96 0.39 -22.50
C LEU A 143 -10.26 -0.43 -22.48
N ALA A 144 -11.08 -0.36 -23.53
CA ALA A 144 -12.39 -1.01 -23.54
C ALA A 144 -12.31 -2.54 -23.32
N VAL A 145 -11.39 -3.22 -24.02
CA VAL A 145 -11.16 -4.66 -23.87
C VAL A 145 -10.62 -4.97 -22.48
N PHE A 146 -9.67 -4.18 -22.01
CA PHE A 146 -9.12 -4.30 -20.66
C PHE A 146 -10.22 -4.22 -19.57
N LEU A 147 -11.01 -3.15 -19.60
CA LEU A 147 -12.07 -2.89 -18.62
C LEU A 147 -13.15 -3.97 -18.67
N LYS A 148 -13.53 -4.44 -19.87
CA LYS A 148 -14.46 -5.56 -20.03
C LYS A 148 -13.95 -6.82 -19.34
N GLN A 149 -12.67 -7.16 -19.53
CA GLN A 149 -12.05 -8.33 -18.89
C GLN A 149 -11.98 -8.19 -17.36
N MET A 150 -11.67 -7.00 -16.86
CA MET A 150 -11.47 -6.73 -15.43
C MET A 150 -12.76 -6.47 -14.64
N ARG A 151 -13.89 -6.22 -15.32
CA ARG A 151 -15.15 -5.74 -14.72
C ARG A 151 -15.60 -6.56 -13.51
N LYS A 152 -15.64 -7.89 -13.63
CA LYS A 152 -16.13 -8.78 -12.54
C LYS A 152 -15.26 -8.68 -11.30
N ASP A 153 -13.94 -8.78 -11.46
CA ASP A 153 -13.00 -8.75 -10.35
C ASP A 153 -12.97 -7.38 -9.66
N LEU A 154 -13.04 -6.29 -10.44
CA LEU A 154 -13.09 -4.93 -9.93
C LEU A 154 -14.40 -4.62 -9.21
N TYR A 155 -15.52 -5.15 -9.69
CA TYR A 155 -16.81 -5.00 -9.02
C TYR A 155 -16.80 -5.71 -7.66
N LEU A 156 -16.31 -6.95 -7.62
CA LEU A 156 -16.14 -7.68 -6.36
C LEU A 156 -15.20 -6.94 -5.41
N ARG A 157 -14.08 -6.41 -5.91
CA ARG A 157 -13.14 -5.61 -5.11
C ARG A 157 -13.81 -4.38 -4.51
N LYS A 158 -14.60 -3.65 -5.31
CA LYS A 158 -15.36 -2.48 -4.86
C LYS A 158 -16.39 -2.85 -3.80
N TRP A 159 -17.07 -3.99 -3.95
CA TRP A 159 -18.01 -4.51 -2.95
C TRP A 159 -17.29 -4.87 -1.65
N LEU A 160 -16.20 -5.64 -1.72
CA LEU A 160 -15.38 -6.02 -0.57
C LEU A 160 -14.84 -4.81 0.21
N TYR A 161 -14.40 -3.75 -0.48
CA TYR A 161 -13.93 -2.52 0.16
C TYR A 161 -14.97 -1.84 1.09
N ARG A 162 -16.27 -2.07 0.86
CA ARG A 162 -17.36 -1.51 1.68
C ARG A 162 -17.49 -2.18 3.05
N PHE A 163 -17.01 -3.41 3.20
CA PHE A 163 -17.09 -4.18 4.44
C PHE A 163 -15.87 -3.98 5.35
N ASN A 164 -14.87 -3.22 4.89
CA ASN A 164 -13.79 -2.80 5.77
C ASN A 164 -14.31 -1.74 6.77
N ARG A 165 -14.29 -2.05 8.07
CA ARG A 165 -14.85 -1.24 9.16
C ARG A 165 -14.36 0.22 9.14
N GLU A 166 -13.09 0.44 8.81
CA GLU A 166 -12.49 1.77 8.66
C GLU A 166 -13.13 2.57 7.52
N ASN A 167 -13.39 1.92 6.38
CA ASN A 167 -14.03 2.54 5.22
C ASN A 167 -15.52 2.80 5.45
N PHE A 168 -16.18 1.98 6.27
CA PHE A 168 -17.57 2.22 6.66
C PHE A 168 -17.69 3.48 7.52
N LYS A 169 -16.84 3.62 8.55
CA LYS A 169 -16.77 4.84 9.38
C LYS A 169 -16.38 6.07 8.54
N ALA A 170 -15.37 5.96 7.69
CA ALA A 170 -14.95 7.04 6.80
C ALA A 170 -16.04 7.40 5.76
N GLY A 171 -16.83 6.43 5.32
CA GLY A 171 -17.98 6.62 4.42
C GLY A 171 -19.14 7.35 5.08
N ILE A 172 -19.43 7.04 6.35
CA ILE A 172 -20.41 7.77 7.17
C ILE A 172 -19.92 9.21 7.40
N LYS A 173 -18.67 9.39 7.81
CA LYS A 173 -18.04 10.71 8.03
C LYS A 173 -18.14 11.58 6.76
N ARG A 174 -17.76 11.05 5.60
CA ARG A 174 -17.90 11.75 4.31
C ARG A 174 -19.34 12.16 3.98
N ARG A 175 -20.33 11.32 4.29
CA ARG A 175 -21.75 11.66 4.07
C ARG A 175 -22.19 12.80 4.99
N ILE A 176 -21.80 12.76 6.26
CA ILE A 176 -22.07 13.83 7.24
C ILE A 176 -21.40 15.13 6.80
N ASP A 177 -20.13 15.09 6.38
CA ASP A 177 -19.39 16.25 5.92
C ASP A 177 -19.99 16.86 4.65
N ASN A 178 -20.48 16.03 3.72
CA ASN A 178 -21.17 16.50 2.51
C ASN A 178 -22.51 17.15 2.81
N VAL A 179 -23.27 16.61 3.77
CA VAL A 179 -24.52 17.23 4.25
C VAL A 179 -24.21 18.57 4.93
N ARG A 180 -23.20 18.62 5.81
CA ARG A 180 -22.74 19.87 6.44
C ARG A 180 -22.31 20.91 5.41
N LYS A 181 -21.54 20.53 4.39
CA LYS A 181 -21.14 21.42 3.28
C LYS A 181 -22.33 21.94 2.47
N ARG A 182 -23.40 21.15 2.31
CA ARG A 182 -24.64 21.59 1.64
C ARG A 182 -25.50 22.52 2.49
N ILE A 183 -25.49 22.37 3.80
CA ILE A 183 -26.29 23.19 4.73
C ILE A 183 -25.56 24.50 5.11
N ARG A 184 -24.22 24.51 5.13
CA ARG A 184 -23.39 25.68 5.48
C ARG A 184 -23.72 26.97 4.71
N PRO A 185 -24.09 26.96 3.42
CA PRO A 185 -24.52 28.16 2.69
C PRO A 185 -25.93 28.64 3.06
N LEU A 186 -26.79 27.75 3.57
CA LEU A 186 -28.19 28.03 3.95
C LEU A 186 -28.33 28.58 5.38
N LEU A 187 -27.24 28.59 6.15
CA LEU A 187 -27.14 29.08 7.53
C LEU A 187 -26.27 30.34 7.67
N LYS A 188 -25.84 30.95 6.55
CA LYS A 188 -25.26 32.29 6.61
C LYS A 188 -26.41 33.30 6.73
N PRO A 189 -26.35 34.25 7.68
CA PRO A 189 -27.35 35.32 7.78
C PRO A 189 -27.35 36.19 6.53
#